data_AF-U1PMM5-F1
#
_entry.id   AF-U1PMM5-F1
#
_cell.length_a   1.000
_cell.length_b   1.000
_cell.length_c   1.000
_cell.angle_alpha   90.00
_cell.angle_beta   90.00
_cell.angle_gamma   90.00
#
_symmetry.space_group_name_H-M   'P 1'
#
loop_
_entity.id
_entity.type
_entity.pdbx_description
1 polymer ?
#
loop_
_entity_poly.entity_id
_entity_poly.type
_entity_poly.pdbx_seq_one_letter_code
_entity_poly.pdbx_strand_id
1 'polypeptide(L)'
;MRERTGHPIRVETEPHPFSDQWPFVRRGVPALQLHSEAADVPAAVDGAAGDDRGRGWGHTHADTLDKVDSRNLREHGMLAALAIRELAAAELPRLDPDATREAFVDADFELGMRAAGLWPDGWDRSA
;
A
#
# COMPACT_ATOMS: atom_id res chain seq x y z
N MET A 1 -15.01 -6.71 -6.32
CA MET A 1 -13.99 -7.00 -7.36
C MET A 1 -13.63 -8.48 -7.40
N ARG A 2 -13.13 -9.07 -6.30
CA ARG A 2 -12.73 -10.49 -6.19
C ARG A 2 -13.73 -11.48 -6.81
N GLU A 3 -14.99 -11.45 -6.37
CA GLU A 3 -16.05 -12.35 -6.87
C GLU A 3 -16.36 -12.16 -8.35
N ARG A 4 -16.31 -10.92 -8.85
CA ARG A 4 -16.61 -10.56 -10.24
C ARG A 4 -15.53 -11.02 -11.21
N THR A 5 -14.28 -11.09 -10.77
CA THR A 5 -13.14 -11.39 -11.63
C THR A 5 -12.56 -12.79 -11.39
N GLY A 6 -12.88 -13.43 -10.26
CA GLY A 6 -12.33 -14.73 -9.88
C GLY A 6 -10.84 -14.67 -9.47
N HIS A 7 -10.24 -13.47 -9.37
CA HIS A 7 -8.85 -13.31 -8.95
C HIS A 7 -8.72 -13.10 -7.45
N PRO A 8 -7.69 -13.69 -6.80
CA PRO A 8 -7.39 -13.39 -5.40
C PRO A 8 -7.01 -11.92 -5.26
N ILE A 9 -7.65 -11.23 -4.31
CA ILE A 9 -7.38 -9.82 -4.00
C ILE A 9 -7.38 -9.66 -2.50
N ARG A 10 -6.24 -9.39 -1.89
CA ARG A 10 -6.12 -9.01 -0.48
C ARG A 10 -6.26 -7.49 -0.36
N VAL A 11 -6.91 -7.04 0.71
CA VAL A 11 -7.07 -5.62 1.04
C VAL A 11 -6.43 -5.41 2.39
N GLU A 12 -5.49 -4.48 2.46
CA GLU A 12 -4.89 -3.99 3.70
C GLU A 12 -5.33 -2.55 3.90
N THR A 13 -5.85 -2.26 5.09
CA THR A 13 -6.31 -0.92 5.48
C THR A 13 -5.32 -0.22 6.41
N GLU A 14 -4.31 -0.95 6.90
CA GLU A 14 -3.22 -0.37 7.68
C GLU A 14 -2.47 0.65 6.81
N PRO A 15 -2.25 1.88 7.33
CA PRO A 15 -1.63 2.92 6.54
C PRO A 15 -0.14 2.65 6.32
N HIS A 16 0.35 2.87 5.10
CA HIS A 16 1.76 2.65 4.76
C HIS A 16 2.40 3.93 4.18
N PRO A 17 3.42 4.51 4.84
CA PRO A 17 3.96 5.82 4.45
C PRO A 17 5.08 5.74 3.41
N PHE A 18 5.59 4.55 3.09
CA PHE A 18 6.81 4.38 2.31
C PHE A 18 6.54 4.13 0.82
N SER A 19 5.88 5.10 0.16
CA SER A 19 5.74 5.13 -1.31
C SER A 19 5.24 6.51 -1.79
N ASP A 20 5.11 6.68 -3.10
CA ASP A 20 4.87 7.96 -3.77
C ASP A 20 3.51 8.59 -3.42
N GLN A 21 2.57 7.83 -2.86
CA GLN A 21 1.30 8.38 -2.39
C GLN A 21 1.45 9.31 -1.17
N TRP A 22 2.53 9.17 -0.40
CA TRP A 22 2.62 9.82 0.92
C TRP A 22 2.40 11.34 0.90
N PRO A 23 2.99 12.12 -0.03
CA PRO A 23 2.73 13.55 -0.12
C PRO A 23 1.25 13.91 -0.30
N PHE A 24 0.45 13.04 -0.93
CA PHE A 24 -0.98 13.23 -1.14
C PHE A 24 -1.78 12.86 0.11
N VAL A 25 -1.47 11.72 0.73
CA VAL A 25 -2.12 11.23 1.95
C VAL A 25 -1.96 12.22 3.11
N ARG A 26 -0.75 12.75 3.34
CA ARG A 26 -0.51 13.76 4.40
C ARG A 26 -1.21 15.09 4.16
N ARG A 27 -1.68 15.32 2.93
CA ARG A 27 -2.54 16.46 2.56
C ARG A 27 -3.98 16.01 2.38
N GLY A 28 -4.41 14.93 3.05
CA GLY A 28 -5.77 14.38 3.12
C GLY A 28 -6.35 13.81 1.82
N VAL A 29 -5.54 13.59 0.78
CA VAL A 29 -6.04 13.00 -0.48
C VAL A 29 -6.12 11.48 -0.29
N PRO A 30 -7.28 10.83 -0.53
CA PRO A 30 -7.37 9.39 -0.45
C PRO A 30 -6.46 8.75 -1.51
N ALA A 31 -5.76 7.69 -1.12
CA ALA A 31 -4.85 6.96 -1.99
C ALA A 31 -5.10 5.46 -1.89
N LEU A 32 -4.88 4.77 -3.00
CA LEU A 32 -4.86 3.33 -3.08
C LEU A 32 -3.51 2.91 -3.64
N GLN A 33 -2.80 2.06 -2.91
CA GLN A 33 -1.60 1.40 -3.41
C GLN A 33 -1.98 0.01 -3.92
N LEU A 34 -1.43 -0.37 -5.07
CA LEU A 34 -1.56 -1.71 -5.63
C LEU A 34 -0.17 -2.35 -5.68
N HIS A 35 -0.07 -3.57 -5.18
CA HIS A 35 1.14 -4.38 -5.31
C HIS A 35 0.76 -5.82 -5.64
N SER A 36 1.66 -6.54 -6.29
CA SER A 36 1.58 -7.99 -6.40
C SER A 36 2.24 -8.62 -5.18
N GLU A 37 1.62 -9.65 -4.60
CA GLU A 37 2.30 -10.52 -3.64
C GLU A 37 3.02 -11.63 -4.40
N ALA A 38 4.19 -12.06 -3.91
CA ALA A 38 4.85 -13.24 -4.44
C ALA A 38 3.96 -14.45 -4.16
N ALA A 39 3.57 -15.17 -5.21
CA ALA A 39 2.90 -16.46 -5.06
C ALA A 39 3.83 -17.36 -4.24
N ASP A 40 3.29 -17.89 -3.14
CA ASP A 40 3.75 -19.03 -2.34
C ASP A 40 3.98 -18.73 -0.85
N VAL A 41 3.98 -17.49 -0.37
CA VAL A 41 4.05 -17.23 1.09
C VAL A 41 2.71 -17.60 1.73
N PRO A 42 2.64 -18.49 2.76
CA PRO A 42 1.45 -18.57 3.60
C PRO A 42 1.14 -17.16 4.08
N ALA A 43 -0.13 -16.76 4.04
CA ALA A 43 -0.55 -15.47 4.60
C ALA A 43 0.08 -15.35 5.99
N ALA A 44 0.93 -14.33 6.19
CA ALA A 44 1.56 -14.10 7.47
C ALA A 44 0.44 -14.08 8.51
N VAL A 45 0.49 -15.05 9.42
CA VAL A 45 -0.27 -14.98 10.66
C VAL A 45 0.30 -13.78 11.40
N ASP A 46 -0.59 -12.83 11.70
CA ASP A 46 -0.37 -11.66 12.53
C ASP A 46 0.69 -10.67 12.05
N GLY A 47 0.25 -9.69 11.25
CA GLY A 47 0.68 -8.27 11.33
C GLY A 47 2.15 -7.92 11.08
N ALA A 48 3.04 -8.88 10.89
CA ALA A 48 4.43 -8.62 10.58
C ALA A 48 4.57 -8.50 9.06
N ALA A 49 4.54 -7.27 8.56
CA ALA A 49 5.09 -6.93 7.26
C ALA A 49 6.60 -7.18 7.26
N GLY A 50 7.01 -8.45 7.21
CA GLY A 50 8.41 -8.80 7.29
C GLY A 50 8.64 -10.28 7.55
N ASP A 51 9.21 -10.91 6.53
CA ASP A 51 10.19 -11.98 6.69
C ASP A 51 9.65 -13.41 6.91
N ASP A 52 9.22 -14.04 5.81
CA ASP A 52 9.57 -15.46 5.64
C ASP A 52 9.91 -15.87 4.20
N ARG A 53 9.76 -14.96 3.23
CA ARG A 53 10.41 -15.01 1.91
C ARG A 53 10.75 -13.58 1.51
N GLY A 54 12.04 -13.30 1.34
CA GLY A 54 12.60 -11.94 1.23
C GLY A 54 11.95 -11.04 0.17
N ARG A 55 12.41 -9.79 0.07
CA ARG A 55 11.91 -8.70 -0.81
C ARG A 55 11.95 -8.99 -2.33
N GLY A 56 12.02 -10.26 -2.73
CA GLY A 56 12.23 -10.73 -4.08
C GLY A 56 13.62 -10.34 -4.59
N TRP A 57 13.67 -10.00 -5.87
CA TRP A 57 14.87 -9.54 -6.55
C TRP A 57 15.05 -8.02 -6.48
N GLY A 58 14.08 -7.30 -5.89
CA GLY A 58 14.07 -5.84 -5.86
C GLY A 58 15.36 -5.25 -5.27
N HIS A 59 15.86 -4.20 -5.91
CA HIS A 59 17.12 -3.53 -5.54
C HIS A 59 18.37 -4.44 -5.60
N THR A 60 18.33 -5.53 -6.36
CA THR A 60 19.49 -6.37 -6.65
C THR A 60 19.82 -6.35 -8.14
N HIS A 61 21.03 -6.78 -8.50
CA HIS A 61 21.39 -6.99 -9.90
C HIS A 61 20.54 -8.08 -10.58
N ALA A 62 19.84 -8.92 -9.81
CA ALA A 62 18.98 -9.98 -10.33
C ALA A 62 17.54 -9.50 -10.63
N ASP A 63 17.23 -8.21 -10.43
CA ASP A 63 15.97 -7.58 -10.82
C ASP A 63 15.90 -7.40 -12.34
N THR A 64 15.63 -8.50 -13.05
CA THR A 64 15.70 -8.61 -14.50
C THR A 64 14.40 -9.15 -15.10
N LEU A 65 14.15 -8.82 -16.38
CA LEU A 65 12.88 -9.12 -17.06
C LEU A 65 12.49 -10.60 -17.06
N ASP A 66 13.45 -11.53 -17.01
CA ASP A 66 13.18 -12.97 -17.00
C ASP A 66 12.46 -13.46 -15.72
N LYS A 67 12.32 -12.60 -14.69
CA LYS A 67 11.56 -12.86 -13.47
C LYS A 67 10.10 -12.39 -13.58
N VAL A 68 9.76 -11.68 -14.66
CA VAL A 68 8.41 -11.16 -14.88
C VAL A 68 7.55 -12.19 -15.58
N ASP A 69 6.48 -12.62 -14.91
CA ASP A 69 5.44 -13.41 -15.56
C ASP A 69 4.49 -12.48 -16.34
N SER A 70 4.45 -12.65 -17.67
CA SER A 70 3.58 -11.87 -18.56
C SER A 70 2.08 -12.03 -18.24
N ARG A 71 1.68 -13.18 -17.68
CA ARG A 71 0.31 -13.42 -17.22
C ARG A 71 0.01 -12.56 -16.00
N ASN A 72 0.88 -12.57 -15.00
CA ASN A 72 0.71 -11.74 -13.79
C ASN A 72 0.64 -10.26 -14.16
N LEU A 73 1.51 -9.79 -15.07
CA LEU A 73 1.49 -8.39 -15.52
C LEU A 73 0.16 -8.00 -16.18
N ARG A 74 -0.37 -8.87 -17.06
CA ARG A 74 -1.66 -8.64 -17.74
C ARG A 74 -2.83 -8.67 -16.76
N GLU A 75 -2.86 -9.63 -15.86
CA GLU A 75 -3.90 -9.76 -14.83
C GLU A 75 -3.88 -8.56 -13.89
N HIS A 76 -2.69 -8.13 -13.44
CA HIS A 76 -2.54 -6.95 -12.59
C HIS A 76 -3.02 -5.68 -13.32
N GLY A 77 -2.64 -5.51 -14.59
CA GLY A 77 -3.11 -4.39 -15.42
C GLY A 77 -4.63 -4.37 -15.60
N MET A 78 -5.25 -5.54 -15.84
CA MET A 78 -6.70 -5.68 -15.92
C MET A 78 -7.37 -5.29 -14.60
N LEU A 79 -6.90 -5.80 -13.47
CA LEU A 79 -7.46 -5.50 -12.14
C LEU A 79 -7.30 -4.00 -11.79
N ALA A 80 -6.15 -3.41 -12.09
CA ALA A 80 -5.91 -1.98 -11.90
C ALA A 80 -6.88 -1.13 -12.74
N ALA A 81 -7.08 -1.46 -14.02
CA ALA A 81 -8.02 -0.75 -14.88
C ALA A 81 -9.47 -0.84 -14.36
N LEU A 82 -9.88 -2.02 -13.88
CA LEU A 82 -11.19 -2.19 -13.26
C LEU A 82 -11.31 -1.36 -11.98
N ALA A 83 -10.28 -1.34 -11.11
CA ALA A 83 -10.30 -0.58 -9.87
C ALA A 83 -10.39 0.93 -10.14
N ILE A 84 -9.59 1.43 -11.08
CA ILE A 84 -9.63 2.82 -11.53
C ILE A 84 -11.03 3.19 -12.05
N ARG A 85 -11.67 2.31 -12.83
CA ARG A 85 -13.03 2.56 -13.32
C ARG A 85 -14.04 2.71 -12.18
N GLU A 86 -13.97 1.87 -11.15
CA GLU A 86 -14.86 1.99 -9.99
C GLU A 86 -14.58 3.27 -9.19
N LEU A 87 -13.31 3.61 -8.97
CA LEU A 87 -12.91 4.83 -8.25
C LEU A 87 -13.30 6.10 -9.01
N ALA A 88 -13.15 6.12 -10.34
CA ALA A 88 -13.52 7.27 -11.18
C ALA A 88 -15.03 7.53 -11.21
N ALA A 89 -15.85 6.54 -10.85
CA ALA A 89 -17.30 6.69 -10.74
C ALA A 89 -17.76 7.04 -9.31
N ALA A 90 -16.84 7.08 -8.34
CA ALA A 90 -17.13 7.31 -6.93
C ALA A 90 -16.70 8.72 -6.50
N GLU A 91 -17.52 9.34 -5.67
CA GLU A 91 -17.12 10.52 -4.90
C GLU A 91 -16.45 10.04 -3.61
N LEU A 92 -15.15 10.29 -3.47
CA LEU A 92 -14.37 9.87 -2.31
C LEU A 92 -14.19 11.02 -1.33
N PRO A 93 -14.52 10.83 -0.04
CA PRO A 93 -14.28 11.86 0.95
C PRO A 93 -12.77 12.11 1.09
N ARG A 94 -12.46 13.34 1.46
CA ARG A 94 -11.13 13.74 1.93
C ARG A 94 -10.82 12.97 3.21
N LEU A 95 -9.58 12.56 3.38
CA LEU A 95 -9.13 11.99 4.64
C LEU A 95 -9.10 13.08 5.71
N ASP A 96 -9.60 12.75 6.90
CA ASP A 96 -9.48 13.58 8.08
C ASP A 96 -8.02 13.57 8.56
N PRO A 97 -7.34 14.72 8.68
CA PRO A 97 -5.93 14.76 9.07
C PRO A 97 -5.64 14.16 10.45
N ASP A 98 -6.54 14.36 11.41
CA ASP A 98 -6.36 13.89 12.80
C ASP A 98 -6.58 12.38 12.87
N ALA A 99 -7.65 11.88 12.25
CA ALA A 99 -7.89 10.44 12.15
C ALA A 99 -6.78 9.72 11.34
N THR A 100 -6.24 10.39 10.31
CA THR A 100 -5.10 9.85 9.55
C THR A 100 -3.87 9.76 10.43
N ARG A 101 -3.57 10.81 11.20
CA ARG A 101 -2.46 10.82 12.16
C ARG A 101 -2.61 9.69 13.17
N GLU A 102 -3.76 9.59 13.81
CA GLU A 102 -4.08 8.54 14.80
C GLU A 102 -3.85 7.15 14.20
N ALA A 103 -4.32 6.89 12.98
CA ALA A 103 -4.09 5.60 12.32
C ALA A 103 -2.60 5.26 12.12
N PHE A 104 -1.73 6.25 11.87
CA PHE A 104 -0.27 6.03 11.78
C PHE A 104 0.40 5.85 13.16
N VAL A 105 -0.14 6.47 14.21
CA VAL A 105 0.31 6.26 15.59
C VAL A 105 -0.07 4.85 16.05
N ASP A 106 -1.33 4.46 15.84
CA ASP A 106 -1.86 3.15 16.21
C ASP A 106 -1.15 2.00 15.48
N ALA A 107 -0.62 2.26 14.28
CA ALA A 107 0.20 1.33 13.51
C ALA A 107 1.72 1.46 13.78
N ASP A 108 2.12 2.10 14.90
CA ASP A 108 3.50 2.22 15.37
C ASP A 108 4.49 2.88 14.37
N PHE A 109 4.01 3.65 13.40
CA PHE A 109 4.87 4.28 12.39
C PHE A 109 5.53 5.58 12.84
N GLU A 110 5.03 6.25 13.88
CA GLU A 110 5.49 7.58 14.26
C GLU A 110 7.01 7.67 14.45
N LEU A 111 7.60 6.76 15.23
CA LEU A 111 9.04 6.76 15.51
C LEU A 111 9.86 6.61 14.22
N GLY A 112 9.50 5.65 13.37
CA GLY A 112 10.17 5.40 12.10
C GLY A 112 10.04 6.56 11.12
N MET A 113 8.85 7.15 11.03
CA MET A 113 8.60 8.31 10.17
C MET A 113 9.33 9.56 10.63
N ARG A 114 9.43 9.80 11.95
CA ARG A 114 10.24 10.90 12.51
C ARG A 114 11.71 10.72 12.16
N ALA A 115 12.26 9.52 12.35
CA ALA A 115 13.65 9.22 12.00
C ALA A 115 13.93 9.41 10.50
N ALA A 116 12.95 9.13 9.63
CA ALA A 116 13.05 9.31 8.19
C ALA A 116 12.72 10.74 7.69
N GLY A 117 12.35 11.67 8.58
CA GLY A 117 11.92 13.02 8.19
C GLY A 117 10.60 13.06 7.41
N LEU A 118 9.77 12.03 7.56
CA LEU A 118 8.48 11.87 6.89
C LEU A 118 7.30 12.36 7.73
N TRP A 119 7.47 12.42 9.07
CA TRP A 119 6.42 12.88 9.99
C TRP A 119 6.09 14.36 9.74
N PRO A 120 4.81 14.74 9.53
CA PRO A 120 4.45 16.13 9.28
C PRO A 120 4.61 17.02 10.53
N ASP A 121 5.27 18.16 10.41
CA ASP A 121 5.45 19.13 11.52
C ASP A 121 4.12 19.55 12.19
N GLY A 122 3.03 19.60 11.42
CA GLY A 122 1.69 19.93 11.92
C GLY A 122 1.05 18.86 12.80
N TRP A 123 1.59 17.64 12.83
CA TRP A 123 1.08 16.51 13.62
C TRP A 123 1.65 16.46 15.04
N ASP A 124 2.56 17.38 15.38
CA ASP A 124 3.11 17.49 16.75
C ASP A 124 2.13 18.15 17.74
N ARG A 125 0.97 18.62 17.28
CA ARG A 125 0.00 19.37 18.08
C ARG A 125 -1.37 18.73 18.07
N SER A 126 -1.57 17.81 18.99
CA SER A 126 -2.90 17.41 19.47
C SER A 126 -2.71 16.81 20.85
N ALA A 127 -2.82 17.68 21.86
CA ALA A 127 -3.04 17.34 23.27
C ALA A 127 -4.43 17.85 23.65
#